data_AF-A0A925PDQ6-F1
#
_entry.id   AF-A0A925PDQ6-F1
#
_cell.length_a   1.000
_cell.length_b   1.000
_cell.length_c   1.000
_cell.angle_alpha   90.00
_cell.angle_beta   90.00
_cell.angle_gamma   90.00
#
_symmetry.space_group_name_H-M   'P 1'
#
loop_
_entity.id
_entity.type
_entity.pdbx_description
1 polymer ?
#
loop_
_entity_poly.entity_id
_entity_poly.type
_entity_poly.pdbx_seq_one_letter_code
_entity_poly.pdbx_strand_id
1 'polypeptide(L)'
;DVFAERAAESAAFHHELLARRCVAPGRGEVPPAIADLARQAYAGLLWSKQFYHYVVPDWIQGDPEQPAPPAGRGGVRNGDWGHLFARDIISMPDKWEYPWFAAWDLAFHMLPMARIDPAFAKAQLNLLLREWYMHPNGQLPAYEYNFSDVNPPVHAWACWRVYKLTGARGARDRGFLARVFQKLVVNFTWWVNRKDPRGNHLFAGGFLGLDNIGVFDRSKPLPTGGHLEQADGTAWMAFYCGTMLAMALELAETDPAYEDIASKFFEHFIMIADAMNSVGGSGLWHEEDGFYYDQLLDQDGRAMPLRLRSMVGIIPLFAVEFIDEKRLDSLPGFAKRTRWFLKHRRDLADKIAYLADSDSCAGRHLLAIPSKERLARVLRYVFDEAEFLSPHGVRSLSKRYEKEPFVFEAGGERHEVRYVPGDADSWLFGGNSNWRGPVWFPVNYLLIEALERYHLFYGDGFKVEVPTGSGVWMTLGEAARELSRRLASLFLPAVDGPRPAMAGATSAWASSAADRELVLFHEFFHGDTGRGLGASHQTGWTALVTELLR
;
A
#
# COMPACT_ATOMS: atom_id res chain seq x y z
N ASP A 1 -35.85 16.87 -20.04
CA ASP A 1 -35.58 15.44 -19.79
C ASP A 1 -34.62 15.35 -18.62
N VAL A 2 -35.06 14.75 -17.52
CA VAL A 2 -34.28 14.68 -16.26
C VAL A 2 -32.96 13.93 -16.47
N PHE A 3 -32.91 12.92 -17.35
CA PHE A 3 -31.67 12.20 -17.61
C PHE A 3 -30.64 13.08 -18.33
N ALA A 4 -31.09 13.88 -19.30
CA ALA A 4 -30.21 14.83 -20.00
C ALA A 4 -29.65 15.89 -19.04
N GLU A 5 -30.47 16.39 -18.11
CA GLU A 5 -30.04 17.33 -17.08
C GLU A 5 -28.99 16.72 -16.14
N ARG A 6 -29.24 15.52 -15.59
CA ARG A 6 -28.27 14.81 -14.72
C ARG A 6 -26.99 14.43 -15.45
N ALA A 7 -27.06 14.08 -16.74
CA ALA A 7 -25.88 13.82 -17.56
C ALA A 7 -25.04 15.10 -17.73
N ALA A 8 -25.68 16.25 -17.97
CA ALA A 8 -24.99 17.53 -18.09
C ALA A 8 -24.34 17.98 -16.77
N GLU A 9 -25.04 17.84 -15.64
CA GLU A 9 -24.48 18.10 -14.31
C GLU A 9 -23.25 17.22 -14.02
N SER A 10 -23.35 15.91 -14.30
CA SER A 10 -22.24 14.97 -14.12
C SER A 10 -21.05 15.34 -15.00
N ALA A 11 -21.27 15.69 -16.27
CA ALA A 11 -20.21 16.11 -17.17
C ALA A 11 -19.51 17.39 -16.67
N ALA A 12 -20.28 18.40 -16.23
CA ALA A 12 -19.75 19.65 -15.69
C ALA A 12 -18.90 19.40 -14.43
N PHE A 13 -19.40 18.57 -13.51
CA PHE A 13 -18.68 18.20 -12.28
C PHE A 13 -17.33 17.54 -12.58
N HIS A 14 -17.31 16.53 -13.45
CA HIS A 14 -16.07 15.82 -13.79
C HIS A 14 -15.10 16.71 -14.58
N HIS A 15 -15.60 17.57 -15.46
CA HIS A 15 -14.78 18.53 -16.17
C HIS A 15 -14.07 19.48 -15.20
N GLU A 16 -14.79 20.07 -14.24
CA GLU A 16 -14.20 20.96 -13.23
C GLU A 16 -13.19 20.22 -12.34
N LEU A 17 -13.54 19.01 -11.89
CA LEU A 17 -12.67 18.18 -11.06
C LEU A 17 -11.33 17.90 -11.77
N LEU A 18 -11.38 17.51 -13.04
CA LEU A 18 -10.19 17.18 -13.83
C LEU A 18 -9.41 18.41 -14.26
N ALA A 19 -10.08 19.51 -14.61
CA ALA A 19 -9.42 20.78 -14.94
C ALA A 19 -8.57 21.28 -13.77
N ARG A 20 -9.04 21.15 -12.53
CA ARG A 20 -8.26 21.51 -11.33
C ARG A 20 -7.02 20.63 -11.10
N ARG A 21 -6.96 19.45 -11.74
CA ARG A 21 -5.95 18.41 -11.46
C ARG A 21 -4.94 18.20 -12.58
N CYS A 22 -5.43 17.99 -13.79
CA CYS A 22 -4.63 17.59 -14.96
C CYS A 22 -4.21 18.80 -15.80
N VAL A 23 -4.67 20.00 -15.45
CA VAL A 23 -4.36 21.22 -16.20
C VAL A 23 -3.60 22.15 -15.27
N ALA A 24 -2.36 22.49 -15.64
CA ALA A 24 -1.64 23.55 -14.95
C ALA A 24 -2.43 24.87 -15.11
N PRO A 25 -2.52 25.74 -14.07
CA PRO A 25 -3.26 26.99 -14.18
C PRO A 25 -2.85 27.78 -15.44
N GLY A 26 -3.78 27.92 -16.38
CA GLY A 26 -3.56 28.64 -17.65
C GLY A 26 -3.00 27.83 -18.84
N ARG A 27 -3.00 26.48 -18.82
CA ARG A 27 -2.54 25.68 -19.98
C ARG A 27 -3.41 24.47 -20.33
N GLY A 28 -4.29 24.62 -21.33
CA GLY A 28 -4.89 23.52 -22.12
C GLY A 28 -6.22 22.94 -21.59
N GLU A 29 -6.85 22.10 -22.43
CA GLU A 29 -8.02 21.30 -22.06
C GLU A 29 -7.58 19.88 -21.63
N VAL A 30 -8.33 19.24 -20.72
CA VAL A 30 -8.09 17.85 -20.35
C VAL A 30 -8.32 16.97 -21.59
N PRO A 31 -7.34 16.13 -22.01
CA PRO A 31 -7.52 15.25 -23.16
C PRO A 31 -8.78 14.37 -23.01
N PRO A 32 -9.63 14.24 -24.05
CA PRO A 32 -10.88 13.49 -23.94
C PRO A 32 -10.72 12.05 -23.43
N ALA A 33 -9.66 11.36 -23.85
CA ALA A 33 -9.35 10.00 -23.38
C ALA A 33 -9.04 9.92 -21.88
N ILE A 34 -8.39 10.95 -21.32
CA ILE A 34 -8.11 11.06 -19.88
C ILE A 34 -9.41 11.33 -19.12
N ALA A 35 -10.23 12.24 -19.63
CA ALA A 35 -11.50 12.58 -19.01
C ALA A 35 -12.47 11.41 -18.96
N ASP A 36 -12.56 10.65 -20.06
CA ASP A 36 -13.44 9.49 -20.13
C ASP A 36 -12.96 8.34 -19.23
N LEU A 37 -11.66 8.03 -19.23
CA LEU A 37 -11.07 7.04 -18.32
C LEU A 37 -11.36 7.38 -16.85
N ALA A 38 -11.15 8.63 -16.45
CA ALA A 38 -11.39 9.06 -15.08
C ALA A 38 -12.87 8.94 -14.69
N ARG A 39 -13.77 9.35 -15.58
CA ARG A 39 -15.22 9.22 -15.36
C ARG A 39 -15.64 7.77 -15.18
N GLN A 40 -15.13 6.85 -16.00
CA GLN A 40 -15.44 5.42 -15.89
C GLN A 40 -14.91 4.82 -14.58
N ALA A 41 -13.69 5.20 -14.16
CA ALA A 41 -13.13 4.76 -12.88
C ALA A 41 -13.95 5.24 -11.67
N TYR A 42 -14.34 6.53 -11.65
CA TYR A 42 -15.18 7.08 -10.58
C TYR A 42 -16.59 6.46 -10.57
N ALA A 43 -17.18 6.24 -11.75
CA ALA A 43 -18.47 5.56 -11.86
C ALA A 43 -18.40 4.13 -11.31
N GLY A 44 -17.32 3.39 -11.62
CA GLY A 44 -17.09 2.06 -11.08
C GLY A 44 -16.97 2.04 -9.55
N LEU A 45 -16.22 2.97 -8.95
CA LEU A 45 -16.15 3.12 -7.48
C LEU A 45 -17.53 3.32 -6.83
N LEU A 46 -18.37 4.16 -7.44
CA LEU A 46 -19.74 4.38 -6.96
C LEU A 46 -20.59 3.12 -7.13
N TRP A 47 -20.40 2.37 -8.23
CA TRP A 47 -21.16 1.16 -8.52
C TRP A 47 -20.79 -0.03 -7.64
N SER A 48 -19.54 -0.09 -7.17
CA SER A 48 -19.04 -1.10 -6.24
C SER A 48 -19.49 -0.91 -4.79
N LYS A 49 -20.23 0.16 -4.47
CA LYS A 49 -20.89 0.31 -3.16
C LYS A 49 -21.98 -0.77 -3.01
N GLN A 50 -21.94 -1.54 -1.92
CA GLN A 50 -22.93 -2.57 -1.62
C GLN A 50 -23.42 -2.49 -0.18
N PHE A 51 -24.70 -2.79 0.03
CA PHE A 51 -25.20 -3.07 1.37
C PHE A 51 -24.65 -4.41 1.85
N TYR A 52 -23.85 -4.38 2.91
CA TYR A 52 -23.22 -5.56 3.49
C TYR A 52 -23.83 -5.82 4.87
N HIS A 53 -24.45 -6.99 5.01
CA HIS A 53 -25.06 -7.44 6.26
C HIS A 53 -24.47 -8.77 6.70
N TYR A 54 -23.60 -8.71 7.71
CA TYR A 54 -23.00 -9.88 8.33
C TYR A 54 -22.82 -9.64 9.83
N VAL A 55 -23.63 -10.34 10.61
CA VAL A 55 -23.56 -10.35 12.07
C VAL A 55 -23.02 -11.71 12.48
N VAL A 56 -21.85 -11.72 13.11
CA VAL A 56 -21.15 -12.98 13.44
C VAL A 56 -21.99 -13.87 14.37
N PRO A 57 -22.57 -13.36 15.48
CA PRO A 57 -23.48 -14.14 16.32
C PRO A 57 -24.62 -14.81 15.57
N ASP A 58 -25.33 -14.06 14.71
CA ASP A 58 -26.48 -14.54 13.95
C ASP A 58 -26.06 -15.64 12.98
N TRP A 59 -24.90 -15.49 12.32
CA TRP A 59 -24.37 -16.52 11.43
C TRP A 59 -23.98 -17.80 12.19
N ILE A 60 -23.37 -17.68 13.38
CA ILE A 60 -23.00 -18.84 14.20
C ILE A 60 -24.25 -19.59 14.67
N GLN A 61 -25.25 -18.85 15.17
CA GLN A 61 -26.49 -19.43 15.73
C GLN A 61 -27.42 -19.97 14.64
N GLY A 62 -27.40 -19.37 13.45
CA GLY A 62 -28.34 -19.66 12.38
C GLY A 62 -29.70 -19.01 12.60
N ASP A 63 -30.56 -19.14 11.60
CA ASP A 63 -31.95 -18.66 11.66
C ASP A 63 -32.77 -19.60 12.58
N PRO A 64 -33.43 -19.08 13.64
CA PRO A 64 -34.29 -19.87 14.52
C PRO A 64 -35.45 -20.58 13.82
N GLU A 65 -35.89 -20.10 12.65
CA GLU A 65 -36.95 -20.71 11.84
C GLU A 65 -36.44 -21.79 10.88
N GLN A 66 -35.12 -22.00 10.82
CA GLN A 66 -34.47 -23.03 9.99
C GLN A 66 -33.89 -24.14 10.87
N PRO A 67 -33.54 -25.30 10.30
CA PRO A 67 -32.78 -26.32 11.03
C PRO A 67 -31.51 -25.74 11.62
N ALA A 68 -31.23 -26.09 12.88
CA ALA A 68 -30.04 -25.63 13.58
C ALA A 68 -28.77 -25.97 12.78
N PRO A 69 -27.79 -25.06 12.68
CA PRO A 69 -26.58 -25.34 11.95
C PRO A 69 -25.77 -26.48 12.58
N PRO A 70 -24.88 -27.15 11.80
CA PRO A 70 -24.00 -28.19 12.34
C PRO A 70 -23.16 -27.68 13.52
N ALA A 71 -22.91 -28.59 14.48
CA ALA A 71 -22.01 -28.30 15.60
C ALA A 71 -20.61 -27.86 15.09
N GLY A 72 -20.01 -26.91 15.78
CA GLY A 72 -18.68 -26.38 15.43
C GLY A 72 -18.67 -25.31 14.34
N ARG A 73 -19.83 -24.81 13.88
CA ARG A 73 -19.92 -23.73 12.87
C ARG A 73 -19.05 -22.51 13.20
N GLY A 74 -19.00 -22.09 14.47
CA GLY A 74 -18.15 -20.97 14.92
C GLY A 74 -16.65 -21.21 14.76
N GLY A 75 -16.21 -22.48 14.70
CA GLY A 75 -14.82 -22.84 14.43
C GLY A 75 -14.44 -22.79 12.95
N VAL A 76 -15.41 -22.61 12.03
CA VAL A 76 -15.15 -22.57 10.58
C VAL A 76 -14.60 -21.22 10.15
N ARG A 77 -15.22 -20.11 10.57
CA ARG A 77 -14.70 -18.75 10.35
C ARG A 77 -15.17 -17.80 11.44
N ASN A 78 -14.31 -16.83 11.75
CA ASN A 78 -14.63 -15.64 12.54
C ASN A 78 -15.23 -15.88 13.95
N GLY A 79 -15.07 -17.07 14.54
CA GLY A 79 -15.63 -17.38 15.87
C GLY A 79 -15.20 -16.41 16.97
N ASP A 80 -13.97 -15.89 16.88
CA ASP A 80 -13.42 -14.92 17.85
C ASP A 80 -13.96 -13.49 17.65
N TRP A 81 -14.78 -13.26 16.62
CA TRP A 81 -15.30 -11.96 16.24
C TRP A 81 -16.78 -11.78 16.61
N GLY A 82 -17.21 -12.36 17.74
CA GLY A 82 -18.61 -12.30 18.19
C GLY A 82 -19.19 -10.90 18.46
N HIS A 83 -18.35 -9.86 18.47
CA HIS A 83 -18.76 -8.46 18.58
C HIS A 83 -19.06 -7.81 17.20
N LEU A 84 -18.66 -8.46 16.10
CA LEU A 84 -18.77 -7.87 14.78
C LEU A 84 -20.22 -7.84 14.31
N PHE A 85 -20.68 -6.63 14.02
CA PHE A 85 -22.02 -6.33 13.52
C PHE A 85 -21.90 -5.44 12.30
N ALA A 86 -21.89 -6.03 11.10
CA ALA A 86 -21.83 -5.26 9.87
C ALA A 86 -23.23 -5.08 9.28
N ARG A 87 -23.65 -3.82 9.07
CA ARG A 87 -24.95 -3.48 8.46
C ARG A 87 -24.89 -2.11 7.79
N ASP A 88 -23.97 -1.98 6.85
CA ASP A 88 -23.61 -0.69 6.26
C ASP A 88 -23.48 -0.80 4.73
N ILE A 89 -23.53 0.34 4.04
CA ILE A 89 -23.10 0.41 2.64
C ILE A 89 -21.57 0.54 2.63
N ILE A 90 -20.89 -0.44 2.04
CA ILE A 90 -19.43 -0.52 2.00
C ILE A 90 -18.93 -0.53 0.55
N SER A 91 -17.80 0.13 0.31
CA SER A 91 -17.09 0.06 -0.98
C SER A 91 -16.39 -1.27 -1.13
N MET A 92 -16.80 -2.08 -2.10
CA MET A 92 -16.19 -3.39 -2.38
C MET A 92 -15.02 -3.29 -3.38
N PRO A 93 -14.05 -4.23 -3.34
CA PRO A 93 -12.98 -4.29 -4.34
C PRO A 93 -13.52 -4.48 -5.76
N ASP A 94 -14.49 -5.39 -5.90
CA ASP A 94 -15.22 -5.71 -7.13
C ASP A 94 -16.67 -6.02 -6.75
N LYS A 95 -17.66 -5.59 -7.54
CA LYS A 95 -19.07 -5.79 -7.17
C LYS A 95 -19.52 -7.26 -7.26
N TRP A 96 -18.94 -8.00 -8.20
CA TRP A 96 -19.41 -9.31 -8.63
C TRP A 96 -18.56 -10.43 -8.05
N GLU A 97 -17.24 -10.32 -8.18
CA GLU A 97 -16.29 -11.36 -7.77
C GLU A 97 -15.91 -11.25 -6.29
N TYR A 98 -15.87 -10.02 -5.77
CA TYR A 98 -15.58 -9.74 -4.36
C TYR A 98 -16.70 -8.95 -3.68
N PRO A 99 -17.93 -9.50 -3.55
CA PRO A 99 -19.08 -8.83 -2.93
C PRO A 99 -18.95 -8.73 -1.39
N TRP A 100 -17.73 -8.53 -0.90
CA TRP A 100 -17.32 -8.47 0.48
C TRP A 100 -16.14 -7.50 0.62
N PHE A 101 -15.96 -6.91 1.80
CA PHE A 101 -14.91 -5.92 2.00
C PHE A 101 -13.58 -6.58 2.38
N ALA A 102 -12.49 -6.01 1.88
CA ALA A 102 -11.15 -6.20 2.41
C ALA A 102 -10.66 -4.87 2.99
N ALA A 103 -10.12 -4.88 4.21
CA ALA A 103 -9.76 -3.65 4.91
C ALA A 103 -8.64 -2.88 4.21
N TRP A 104 -7.64 -3.58 3.67
CA TRP A 104 -6.53 -2.91 2.98
C TRP A 104 -6.94 -2.37 1.60
N ASP A 105 -7.76 -3.08 0.83
CA ASP A 105 -8.39 -2.59 -0.40
C ASP A 105 -9.15 -1.29 -0.16
N LEU A 106 -10.01 -1.28 0.88
CA LEU A 106 -10.83 -0.12 1.24
C LEU A 106 -9.97 1.12 1.45
N ALA A 107 -8.79 1.00 2.05
CA ALA A 107 -7.87 2.12 2.23
C ALA A 107 -7.49 2.79 0.88
N PHE A 108 -7.25 2.00 -0.17
CA PHE A 108 -6.93 2.51 -1.51
C PHE A 108 -8.15 3.08 -2.24
N HIS A 109 -9.34 2.48 -2.06
CA HIS A 109 -10.58 2.98 -2.66
C HIS A 109 -10.86 4.43 -2.25
N MET A 110 -10.53 4.77 -1.00
CA MET A 110 -10.95 6.02 -0.39
C MET A 110 -10.17 7.25 -0.88
N LEU A 111 -9.01 7.06 -1.52
CA LEU A 111 -8.26 8.17 -2.12
C LEU A 111 -9.03 8.78 -3.32
N PRO A 112 -9.31 8.03 -4.41
CA PRO A 112 -10.11 8.55 -5.51
C PRO A 112 -11.56 8.84 -5.08
N MET A 113 -12.14 8.05 -4.17
CA MET A 113 -13.48 8.35 -3.63
C MET A 113 -13.54 9.72 -2.96
N ALA A 114 -12.49 10.15 -2.25
CA ALA A 114 -12.47 11.46 -1.59
C ALA A 114 -12.55 12.64 -2.57
N ARG A 115 -12.29 12.42 -3.87
CA ARG A 115 -12.43 13.43 -4.93
C ARG A 115 -13.89 13.69 -5.29
N ILE A 116 -14.73 12.67 -5.19
CA ILE A 116 -16.13 12.69 -5.64
C ILE A 116 -17.13 12.68 -4.48
N ASP A 117 -16.77 12.06 -3.35
CA ASP A 117 -17.60 11.91 -2.16
C ASP A 117 -16.72 11.89 -0.88
N PRO A 118 -16.21 13.07 -0.46
CA PRO A 118 -15.32 13.19 0.69
C PRO A 118 -15.96 12.75 2.01
N ALA A 119 -17.29 12.88 2.13
CA ALA A 119 -18.03 12.48 3.32
C ALA A 119 -18.10 10.96 3.43
N PHE A 120 -18.45 10.26 2.34
CA PHE A 120 -18.42 8.80 2.31
C PHE A 120 -17.01 8.27 2.54
N ALA A 121 -15.99 8.88 1.93
CA ALA A 121 -14.60 8.44 2.11
C ALA A 121 -14.16 8.43 3.58
N LYS A 122 -14.44 9.51 4.31
CA LYS A 122 -14.17 9.59 5.76
C LYS A 122 -15.03 8.60 6.56
N ALA A 123 -16.31 8.45 6.20
CA ALA A 123 -17.21 7.53 6.88
C ALA A 123 -16.74 6.07 6.77
N GLN A 124 -16.29 5.63 5.60
CA GLN A 124 -15.77 4.29 5.35
C GLN A 124 -14.48 4.01 6.13
N LEU A 125 -13.54 4.95 6.15
CA LEU A 125 -12.31 4.79 6.95
C LEU A 125 -12.60 4.72 8.45
N ASN A 126 -13.56 5.52 8.93
CA ASN A 126 -13.99 5.46 10.32
C ASN A 126 -14.82 4.20 10.62
N LEU A 127 -15.52 3.62 9.64
CA LEU A 127 -16.36 2.43 9.82
C LEU A 127 -15.58 1.25 10.37
N LEU A 128 -14.44 0.91 9.74
CA LEU A 128 -13.59 -0.20 10.19
C LEU A 128 -12.92 0.06 11.55
N LEU A 129 -12.94 1.31 12.04
CA LEU A 129 -12.40 1.71 13.34
C LEU A 129 -13.47 1.73 14.47
N ARG A 130 -14.74 1.40 14.15
CA ARG A 130 -15.84 1.39 15.12
C ARG A 130 -15.76 0.18 16.04
N GLU A 131 -16.38 0.31 17.21
CA GLU A 131 -16.38 -0.67 18.31
C GLU A 131 -16.98 -2.02 17.93
N TRP A 132 -17.87 -2.04 16.93
CA TRP A 132 -18.52 -3.24 16.40
C TRP A 132 -17.94 -3.72 15.07
N TYR A 133 -16.79 -3.18 14.66
CA TYR A 133 -16.00 -3.64 13.51
C TYR A 133 -14.57 -4.01 13.92
N MET A 134 -13.88 -3.12 14.63
CA MET A 134 -12.55 -3.37 15.17
C MET A 134 -12.64 -4.33 16.36
N HIS A 135 -11.77 -5.33 16.38
CA HIS A 135 -11.67 -6.23 17.52
C HIS A 135 -11.33 -5.44 18.80
N PRO A 136 -11.90 -5.79 19.98
CA PRO A 136 -11.56 -5.14 21.25
C PRO A 136 -10.06 -5.13 21.63
N ASN A 137 -9.22 -5.90 20.94
CA ASN A 137 -7.78 -5.95 21.14
C ASN A 137 -7.02 -4.95 20.25
N GLY A 138 -7.72 -4.24 19.35
CA GLY A 138 -7.17 -3.30 18.37
C GLY A 138 -7.05 -3.83 16.94
N GLN A 139 -7.29 -5.12 16.67
CA GLN A 139 -7.18 -5.68 15.32
C GLN A 139 -8.28 -5.15 14.38
N LEU A 140 -7.88 -4.79 13.16
CA LEU A 140 -8.81 -4.51 12.08
C LEU A 140 -9.26 -5.81 11.40
N PRO A 141 -10.54 -5.98 11.05
CA PRO A 141 -11.01 -7.18 10.35
C PRO A 141 -10.41 -7.22 8.95
N ALA A 142 -9.67 -8.27 8.61
CA ALA A 142 -9.00 -8.36 7.31
C ALA A 142 -9.99 -8.48 6.13
N TYR A 143 -10.71 -9.60 6.05
CA TYR A 143 -11.72 -9.87 5.02
C TYR A 143 -12.72 -10.94 5.47
N GLU A 144 -13.85 -11.08 4.76
CA GLU A 144 -15.02 -11.85 5.20
C GLU A 144 -14.72 -13.26 5.71
N TYR A 145 -13.81 -14.00 5.07
CA TYR A 145 -13.57 -15.40 5.43
C TYR A 145 -12.63 -15.57 6.63
N ASN A 146 -11.81 -14.56 6.93
CA ASN A 146 -10.86 -14.61 8.04
C ASN A 146 -10.56 -13.20 8.56
N PHE A 147 -11.41 -12.68 9.45
CA PHE A 147 -11.17 -11.37 10.05
C PHE A 147 -9.88 -11.32 10.88
N SER A 148 -9.43 -12.45 11.41
CA SER A 148 -8.19 -12.57 12.19
C SER A 148 -6.91 -12.56 11.34
N ASP A 149 -7.02 -12.57 10.01
CA ASP A 149 -5.86 -12.44 9.14
C ASP A 149 -5.22 -11.06 9.26
N VAL A 150 -4.06 -10.90 8.63
CA VAL A 150 -3.25 -9.69 8.70
C VAL A 150 -3.05 -9.13 7.32
N ASN A 151 -3.53 -7.90 7.10
CA ASN A 151 -3.26 -7.14 5.88
C ASN A 151 -2.20 -6.05 6.12
N PRO A 152 -1.64 -5.46 5.05
CA PRO A 152 -0.81 -4.27 5.18
C PRO A 152 -1.54 -3.16 5.95
N PRO A 153 -0.94 -2.55 6.99
CA PRO A 153 -1.54 -1.53 7.83
C PRO A 153 -1.58 -0.14 7.15
N VAL A 154 -2.08 -0.07 5.92
CA VAL A 154 -2.18 1.16 5.11
C VAL A 154 -3.35 2.06 5.52
N HIS A 155 -4.18 1.64 6.47
CA HIS A 155 -5.40 2.37 6.88
C HIS A 155 -5.10 3.75 7.46
N ALA A 156 -4.02 3.87 8.24
CA ALA A 156 -3.57 5.16 8.77
C ALA A 156 -3.13 6.11 7.65
N TRP A 157 -2.42 5.57 6.65
CA TRP A 157 -2.02 6.33 5.48
C TRP A 157 -3.24 6.82 4.71
N ALA A 158 -4.24 5.97 4.48
CA ALA A 158 -5.47 6.41 3.82
C ALA A 158 -6.21 7.50 4.60
N CYS A 159 -6.31 7.39 5.93
CA CYS A 159 -6.87 8.45 6.78
C CYS A 159 -6.09 9.77 6.61
N TRP A 160 -4.77 9.72 6.62
CA TRP A 160 -3.91 10.89 6.43
C TRP A 160 -4.06 11.50 5.03
N ARG A 161 -4.13 10.67 3.99
CA ARG A 161 -4.34 11.11 2.61
C ARG A 161 -5.70 11.74 2.44
N VAL A 162 -6.79 11.08 2.84
CA VAL A 162 -8.15 11.62 2.76
C VAL A 162 -8.29 12.94 3.55
N TYR A 163 -7.72 13.04 4.75
CA TYR A 163 -7.65 14.31 5.48
C TYR A 163 -7.03 15.43 4.64
N LYS A 164 -5.92 15.15 3.96
CA LYS A 164 -5.22 16.13 3.09
C LYS A 164 -5.97 16.43 1.79
N LEU A 165 -6.64 15.44 1.21
CA LEU A 165 -7.36 15.55 -0.06
C LEU A 165 -8.68 16.33 0.08
N THR A 166 -9.28 16.32 1.27
CA THR A 166 -10.60 16.91 1.52
C THR A 166 -10.56 18.35 2.05
N GLY A 167 -9.40 19.02 2.00
CA GLY A 167 -9.28 20.43 2.34
C GLY A 167 -7.87 21.02 2.16
N ALA A 168 -7.82 22.32 1.90
CA ALA A 168 -6.55 23.07 1.91
C ALA A 168 -5.97 23.13 3.33
N ARG A 169 -4.64 23.26 3.47
CA ARG A 169 -3.99 23.39 4.78
C ARG A 169 -4.65 24.52 5.61
N GLY A 170 -4.97 24.25 6.87
CA GLY A 170 -5.70 25.18 7.75
C GLY A 170 -7.24 25.06 7.69
N ALA A 171 -7.79 24.49 6.63
CA ALA A 171 -9.24 24.27 6.46
C ALA A 171 -9.64 22.79 6.46
N ARG A 172 -8.73 21.90 6.88
CA ARG A 172 -8.96 20.45 6.92
C ARG A 172 -9.70 20.06 8.18
N ASP A 173 -10.39 18.92 8.10
CA ASP A 173 -11.19 18.35 9.17
C ASP A 173 -10.33 17.67 10.24
N ARG A 174 -9.82 18.49 11.18
CA ARG A 174 -9.00 18.02 12.31
C ARG A 174 -9.80 17.13 13.27
N GLY A 175 -11.13 17.26 13.31
CA GLY A 175 -12.01 16.42 14.12
C GLY A 175 -12.05 14.97 13.63
N PHE A 176 -12.13 14.77 12.31
CA PHE A 176 -11.94 13.46 11.68
C PHE A 176 -10.55 12.89 12.01
N LEU A 177 -9.51 13.70 11.86
CA LEU A 177 -8.12 13.26 12.09
C LEU A 177 -7.89 12.84 13.54
N ALA A 178 -8.37 13.63 14.51
CA ALA A 178 -8.27 13.29 15.93
C ALA A 178 -9.03 11.99 16.27
N ARG A 179 -10.21 11.80 15.69
CA ARG A 179 -11.04 10.59 15.91
C ARG A 179 -10.34 9.33 15.42
N VAL A 180 -9.86 9.32 14.18
CA VAL A 180 -9.21 8.14 13.61
C VAL A 180 -7.84 7.90 14.26
N PHE A 181 -7.11 8.96 14.62
CA PHE A 181 -5.82 8.84 15.31
C PHE A 181 -5.92 8.01 16.59
N GLN A 182 -6.88 8.29 17.48
CA GLN A 182 -7.01 7.56 18.73
C GLN A 182 -7.28 6.05 18.51
N LYS A 183 -8.12 5.71 17.53
CA LYS A 183 -8.42 4.32 17.17
C LYS A 183 -7.22 3.61 16.54
N LEU A 184 -6.47 4.33 15.71
CA LEU A 184 -5.24 3.83 15.10
C LEU A 184 -4.13 3.64 16.13
N VAL A 185 -4.07 4.42 17.22
CA VAL A 185 -3.15 4.14 18.34
C VAL A 185 -3.43 2.76 18.97
N VAL A 186 -4.70 2.38 19.13
CA VAL A 186 -5.08 1.04 19.64
C VAL A 186 -4.63 -0.04 18.66
N ASN A 187 -4.88 0.15 17.36
CA ASN A 187 -4.46 -0.79 16.33
C ASN A 187 -2.92 -0.89 16.23
N PHE A 188 -2.19 0.21 16.29
CA PHE A 188 -0.72 0.21 16.33
C PHE A 188 -0.21 -0.59 17.53
N THR A 189 -0.81 -0.40 18.71
CA THR A 189 -0.44 -1.13 19.92
C THR A 189 -0.71 -2.64 19.79
N TRP A 190 -1.78 -3.04 19.10
CA TRP A 190 -2.01 -4.45 18.76
C TRP A 190 -0.87 -5.03 17.92
N TRP A 191 -0.44 -4.31 16.87
CA TRP A 191 0.68 -4.73 16.03
C TRP A 191 1.96 -4.94 16.83
N VAL A 192 2.35 -3.96 17.65
CA VAL A 192 3.55 -4.06 18.51
C VAL A 192 3.48 -5.27 19.44
N ASN A 193 2.33 -5.55 20.03
CA ASN A 193 2.22 -6.63 21.02
C ASN A 193 2.01 -8.02 20.41
N ARG A 194 1.47 -8.12 19.18
CA ARG A 194 1.07 -9.40 18.58
C ARG A 194 1.90 -9.81 17.37
N LYS A 195 2.63 -8.88 16.76
CA LYS A 195 3.36 -9.10 15.51
C LYS A 195 4.84 -8.78 15.60
N ASP A 196 5.34 -8.35 16.77
CA ASP A 196 6.76 -8.34 17.12
C ASP A 196 7.02 -9.46 18.15
N PRO A 197 7.16 -10.72 17.72
CA PRO A 197 7.18 -11.87 18.62
C PRO A 197 8.39 -11.89 19.57
N ARG A 198 9.48 -11.19 19.23
CA ARG A 198 10.71 -11.14 20.03
C ARG A 198 10.90 -9.82 20.76
N GLY A 199 10.04 -8.83 20.55
CA GLY A 199 10.17 -7.50 21.14
C GLY A 199 11.42 -6.75 20.66
N ASN A 200 11.91 -7.07 19.47
CA ASN A 200 13.15 -6.54 18.89
C ASN A 200 12.88 -5.62 17.69
N HIS A 201 11.62 -5.24 17.47
CA HIS A 201 11.17 -4.37 16.38
C HIS A 201 11.32 -4.98 14.98
N LEU A 202 11.41 -6.31 14.89
CA LEU A 202 11.29 -7.06 13.64
C LEU A 202 9.93 -7.77 13.62
N PHE A 203 9.08 -7.39 12.66
CA PHE A 203 7.69 -7.80 12.64
C PHE A 203 7.48 -9.01 11.73
N ALA A 204 6.61 -9.91 12.18
CA ALA A 204 6.12 -11.07 11.44
C ALA A 204 4.59 -10.96 11.32
N GLY A 205 4.13 -10.38 10.21
CA GLY A 205 2.72 -10.21 9.88
C GLY A 205 2.06 -11.46 9.32
N GLY A 206 2.83 -12.43 8.81
CA GLY A 206 2.29 -13.59 8.10
C GLY A 206 1.88 -13.22 6.67
N PHE A 207 0.59 -13.30 6.36
CA PHE A 207 -0.01 -13.16 5.02
C PHE A 207 0.28 -11.80 4.34
N LEU A 208 0.01 -10.68 5.02
CA LEU A 208 0.29 -9.31 4.57
C LEU A 208 -0.24 -8.99 3.14
N GLY A 209 -1.27 -9.69 2.66
CA GLY A 209 -1.92 -9.41 1.37
C GLY A 209 -1.09 -9.71 0.13
N LEU A 210 0.04 -10.42 0.28
CA LEU A 210 0.96 -10.78 -0.81
C LEU A 210 1.04 -12.31 -0.95
N ASP A 211 -0.12 -12.91 -1.23
CA ASP A 211 -0.46 -14.33 -1.13
C ASP A 211 0.69 -15.31 -1.42
N ASN A 212 1.16 -15.34 -2.67
CA ASN A 212 2.16 -16.29 -3.13
C ASN A 212 3.56 -15.67 -3.34
N ILE A 213 3.83 -14.46 -2.83
CA ILE A 213 5.08 -13.75 -3.13
C ILE A 213 6.33 -14.45 -2.56
N GLY A 214 6.15 -15.14 -1.44
CA GLY A 214 7.21 -15.81 -0.70
C GLY A 214 7.51 -17.22 -1.19
N VAL A 215 8.57 -17.79 -0.62
CA VAL A 215 8.97 -19.20 -0.79
C VAL A 215 7.96 -20.13 -0.11
N PHE A 216 7.48 -19.73 1.07
CA PHE A 216 6.57 -20.48 1.91
C PHE A 216 5.21 -19.80 2.00
N ASP A 217 4.18 -20.59 2.32
CA ASP A 217 2.92 -20.07 2.83
C ASP A 217 3.17 -19.45 4.21
N ARG A 218 3.25 -18.13 4.25
CA ARG A 218 3.55 -17.33 5.45
C ARG A 218 2.47 -17.41 6.53
N SER A 219 1.30 -18.00 6.22
CA SER A 219 0.22 -18.23 7.18
C SER A 219 0.35 -19.56 7.95
N LYS A 220 1.29 -20.43 7.54
CA LYS A 220 1.48 -21.78 8.10
C LYS A 220 2.81 -21.89 8.85
N PRO A 221 2.94 -22.85 9.78
CA PRO A 221 4.22 -23.20 10.37
C PRO A 221 5.26 -23.53 9.29
N LEU A 222 6.49 -23.06 9.48
CA LEU A 222 7.57 -23.31 8.53
C LEU A 222 8.00 -24.78 8.59
N PRO A 223 8.37 -25.41 7.45
CA PRO A 223 8.82 -26.80 7.42
C PRO A 223 10.01 -27.10 8.34
N THR A 224 10.83 -26.08 8.64
CA THR A 224 12.02 -26.19 9.51
C THR A 224 11.71 -26.01 11.00
N GLY A 225 10.47 -25.66 11.37
CA GLY A 225 10.10 -25.29 12.74
C GLY A 225 10.69 -23.95 13.23
N GLY A 226 11.32 -23.19 12.32
CA GLY A 226 11.89 -21.88 12.59
C GLY A 226 10.89 -20.73 12.54
N HIS A 227 11.42 -19.50 12.52
CA HIS A 227 10.63 -18.27 12.41
C HIS A 227 11.05 -17.45 11.19
N LEU A 228 10.10 -16.72 10.59
CA LEU A 228 10.35 -15.82 9.48
C LEU A 228 10.33 -14.38 9.98
N GLU A 229 11.45 -13.67 9.84
CA GLU A 229 11.50 -12.22 10.00
C GLU A 229 11.24 -11.58 8.64
N GLN A 230 10.18 -10.77 8.57
CA GLN A 230 9.63 -10.29 7.31
C GLN A 230 10.06 -8.83 7.06
N ALA A 231 10.71 -8.59 5.93
CA ALA A 231 11.17 -7.24 5.57
C ALA A 231 10.01 -6.31 5.25
N ASP A 232 8.96 -6.82 4.59
CA ASP A 232 7.72 -6.09 4.33
C ASP A 232 6.94 -5.83 5.62
N GLY A 233 6.74 -6.84 6.47
CA GLY A 233 6.04 -6.69 7.75
C GLY A 233 6.65 -5.61 8.64
N THR A 234 7.98 -5.58 8.70
CA THR A 234 8.74 -4.58 9.46
C THR A 234 8.66 -3.19 8.80
N ALA A 235 8.82 -3.13 7.49
CA ALA A 235 8.70 -1.88 6.74
C ALA A 235 7.31 -1.25 6.81
N TRP A 236 6.25 -2.07 6.79
CA TRP A 236 4.88 -1.62 6.97
C TRP A 236 4.67 -0.95 8.33
N MET A 237 5.31 -1.46 9.38
CA MET A 237 5.23 -0.84 10.70
C MET A 237 6.02 0.47 10.77
N ALA A 238 7.16 0.59 10.09
CA ALA A 238 7.82 1.88 9.93
C ALA A 238 6.95 2.89 9.16
N PHE A 239 6.31 2.45 8.07
CA PHE A 239 5.38 3.28 7.29
C PHE A 239 4.17 3.76 8.11
N TYR A 240 3.56 2.85 8.89
CA TYR A 240 2.50 3.18 9.83
C TYR A 240 3.00 4.16 10.90
N CYS A 241 4.17 3.90 11.48
CA CYS A 241 4.77 4.74 12.51
C CYS A 241 5.03 6.18 12.01
N GLY A 242 5.64 6.32 10.83
CA GLY A 242 5.88 7.62 10.19
C GLY A 242 4.57 8.37 9.89
N THR A 243 3.56 7.65 9.41
CA THR A 243 2.24 8.25 9.18
C THR A 243 1.60 8.76 10.47
N MET A 244 1.65 7.98 11.55
CA MET A 244 1.11 8.38 12.85
C MET A 244 1.88 9.55 13.45
N LEU A 245 3.20 9.62 13.25
CA LEU A 245 4.00 10.79 13.58
C LEU A 245 3.51 12.03 12.83
N ALA A 246 3.32 11.94 11.51
CA ALA A 246 2.82 13.06 10.71
C ALA A 246 1.43 13.54 11.17
N MET A 247 0.53 12.61 11.51
CA MET A 247 -0.79 12.93 12.07
C MET A 247 -0.68 13.59 13.46
N ALA A 248 0.18 13.09 14.33
CA ALA A 248 0.38 13.65 15.67
C ALA A 248 0.93 15.08 15.58
N LEU A 249 1.94 15.32 14.72
CA LEU A 249 2.50 16.65 14.48
C LEU A 249 1.48 17.60 13.83
N GLU A 250 0.52 17.10 13.06
CA GLU A 250 -0.60 17.90 12.54
C GLU A 250 -1.49 18.36 13.69
N LEU A 251 -1.98 17.43 14.50
CA LEU A 251 -2.87 17.71 15.63
C LEU A 251 -2.20 18.61 16.68
N ALA A 252 -0.90 18.43 16.89
CA ALA A 252 -0.09 19.20 17.83
C ALA A 252 -0.04 20.71 17.54
N GLU A 253 -0.27 21.15 16.30
CA GLU A 253 -0.34 22.58 15.97
C GLU A 253 -1.45 23.34 16.72
N THR A 254 -2.46 22.62 17.27
CA THR A 254 -3.56 23.22 18.03
C THR A 254 -3.78 22.60 19.41
N ASP A 255 -3.22 21.43 19.66
CA ASP A 255 -3.36 20.71 20.93
C ASP A 255 -2.00 20.09 21.34
N PRO A 256 -1.26 20.74 22.27
CA PRO A 256 0.05 20.29 22.71
C PRO A 256 0.10 18.86 23.28
N ALA A 257 -1.03 18.27 23.69
CA ALA A 257 -1.06 16.88 24.17
C ALA A 257 -0.56 15.88 23.10
N TYR A 258 -0.71 16.22 21.83
CA TYR A 258 -0.21 15.37 20.73
C TYR A 258 1.32 15.44 20.56
N GLU A 259 2.01 16.42 21.15
CA GLU A 259 3.47 16.47 21.13
C GLU A 259 4.09 15.29 21.90
N ASP A 260 3.42 14.78 22.94
CA ASP A 260 3.90 13.69 23.78
C ASP A 260 3.90 12.37 23.00
N ILE A 261 2.77 12.08 22.35
CA ILE A 261 2.63 10.86 21.55
C ILE A 261 3.45 10.94 20.25
N ALA A 262 3.69 12.14 19.70
CA ALA A 262 4.59 12.33 18.56
C ALA A 262 6.00 11.80 18.86
N SER A 263 6.55 12.08 20.05
CA SER A 263 7.87 11.57 20.44
C SER A 263 7.91 10.04 20.47
N LYS A 264 6.84 9.37 20.94
CA LYS A 264 6.75 7.90 20.87
C LYS A 264 6.88 7.39 19.43
N PHE A 265 6.19 8.01 18.46
CA PHE A 265 6.24 7.53 17.08
C PHE A 265 7.59 7.83 16.43
N PHE A 266 8.18 8.98 16.75
CA PHE A 266 9.54 9.29 16.34
C PHE A 266 10.53 8.22 16.83
N GLU A 267 10.60 7.97 18.15
CA GLU A 267 11.53 7.01 18.72
C GLU A 267 11.29 5.59 18.20
N HIS A 268 10.03 5.18 18.06
CA HIS A 268 9.68 3.86 17.56
C HIS A 268 10.06 3.69 16.07
N PHE A 269 9.90 4.72 15.24
CA PHE A 269 10.38 4.68 13.85
C PHE A 269 11.89 4.45 13.79
N ILE A 270 12.65 5.19 14.61
CA ILE A 270 14.11 5.08 14.69
C ILE A 270 14.52 3.65 15.09
N MET A 271 13.85 3.05 16.09
CA MET A 271 14.13 1.68 16.52
C MET A 271 13.83 0.64 15.43
N ILE A 272 12.74 0.80 14.67
CA ILE A 272 12.44 -0.09 13.53
C ILE A 272 13.51 0.05 12.44
N ALA A 273 13.89 1.29 12.09
CA ALA A 273 14.90 1.54 11.07
C ALA A 273 16.27 0.95 11.46
N ASP A 274 16.70 1.10 12.71
CA ASP A 274 17.91 0.44 13.21
C ASP A 274 17.78 -1.08 13.18
N ALA A 275 16.64 -1.62 13.60
CA ALA A 275 16.41 -3.07 13.60
C ALA A 275 16.54 -3.67 12.20
N MET A 276 15.88 -3.07 11.21
CA MET A 276 15.97 -3.49 9.81
C MET A 276 17.36 -3.37 9.21
N ASN A 277 18.21 -2.48 9.74
CA ASN A 277 19.51 -2.18 9.16
C ASN A 277 20.70 -2.78 9.91
N SER A 278 20.51 -3.25 11.15
CA SER A 278 21.59 -3.63 12.07
C SER A 278 21.39 -4.90 12.90
N VAL A 279 20.15 -5.37 13.13
CA VAL A 279 19.93 -6.56 13.99
C VAL A 279 20.62 -7.78 13.40
N GLY A 280 21.34 -8.54 14.23
CA GLY A 280 22.11 -9.71 13.75
C GLY A 280 23.34 -9.38 12.88
N GLY A 281 23.75 -8.11 12.81
CA GLY A 281 24.92 -7.63 12.06
C GLY A 281 24.54 -6.71 10.90
N SER A 282 23.67 -7.17 10.01
CA SER A 282 23.21 -6.39 8.84
C SER A 282 21.69 -6.14 8.80
N GLY A 283 20.94 -6.58 9.82
CA GLY A 283 19.49 -6.55 9.78
C GLY A 283 18.96 -7.40 8.61
N LEU A 284 17.91 -6.89 7.97
CA LEU A 284 17.29 -7.46 6.77
C LEU A 284 17.96 -6.97 5.48
N TRP A 285 19.01 -6.16 5.58
CA TRP A 285 19.80 -5.68 4.45
C TRP A 285 20.91 -6.66 4.10
N HIS A 286 21.05 -6.98 2.80
CA HIS A 286 22.13 -7.84 2.30
C HIS A 286 23.17 -7.00 1.55
N GLU A 287 24.33 -6.79 2.19
CA GLU A 287 25.34 -5.85 1.71
C GLU A 287 25.92 -6.21 0.35
N GLU A 288 26.10 -7.48 0.02
CA GLU A 288 26.64 -7.88 -1.29
C GLU A 288 25.63 -7.65 -2.43
N ASP A 289 24.35 -7.88 -2.14
CA ASP A 289 23.29 -7.79 -3.15
C ASP A 289 22.76 -6.36 -3.25
N GLY A 290 22.89 -5.55 -2.20
CA GLY A 290 22.31 -4.21 -2.17
C GLY A 290 20.79 -4.21 -2.16
N PHE A 291 20.19 -5.15 -1.43
CA PHE A 291 18.74 -5.37 -1.40
C PHE A 291 18.28 -5.85 -0.03
N TYR A 292 17.00 -5.65 0.29
CA TYR A 292 16.37 -6.15 1.51
C TYR A 292 15.72 -7.51 1.27
N TYR A 293 15.87 -8.43 2.23
CA TYR A 293 15.32 -9.78 2.16
C TYR A 293 14.68 -10.19 3.48
N ASP A 294 13.71 -11.10 3.42
CA ASP A 294 13.26 -11.84 4.59
C ASP A 294 14.40 -12.70 5.14
N GLN A 295 14.35 -12.98 6.45
CA GLN A 295 15.28 -13.89 7.10
C GLN A 295 14.55 -15.08 7.72
N LEU A 296 15.04 -16.27 7.42
CA LEU A 296 14.65 -17.48 8.12
C LEU A 296 15.59 -17.65 9.32
N LEU A 297 15.00 -17.71 10.51
CA LEU A 297 15.70 -18.13 11.72
C LEU A 297 15.45 -19.62 11.92
N ASP A 298 16.52 -20.41 12.00
CA ASP A 298 16.40 -21.80 12.44
C ASP A 298 16.14 -21.90 13.96
N GLN A 299 16.00 -23.13 14.46
CA GLN A 299 15.72 -23.38 15.88
C GLN A 299 16.88 -22.96 16.80
N ASP A 300 18.09 -22.86 16.26
CA ASP A 300 19.29 -22.40 16.96
C ASP A 300 19.47 -20.87 16.88
N GLY A 301 18.53 -20.17 16.22
CA GLY A 301 18.53 -18.72 16.06
C GLY A 301 19.49 -18.21 14.98
N ARG A 302 20.02 -19.09 14.13
CA ARG A 302 20.86 -18.69 12.99
C ARG A 302 19.99 -18.09 11.89
N ALA A 303 20.36 -16.89 11.46
CA ALA A 303 19.70 -16.20 10.37
C ALA A 303 20.21 -16.65 8.99
N MET A 304 19.26 -16.96 8.10
CA MET A 304 19.49 -17.27 6.70
C MET A 304 18.67 -16.32 5.83
N PRO A 305 19.30 -15.43 5.04
CA PRO A 305 18.57 -14.54 4.15
C PRO A 305 17.92 -15.32 3.00
N LEU A 306 16.62 -15.12 2.79
CA LEU A 306 15.90 -15.60 1.62
C LEU A 306 16.13 -14.62 0.47
N ARG A 307 17.18 -14.83 -0.32
CA ARG A 307 17.68 -13.93 -1.40
C ARG A 307 16.76 -13.88 -2.63
N LEU A 308 15.47 -13.69 -2.41
CA LEU A 308 14.42 -13.55 -3.39
C LEU A 308 14.11 -12.06 -3.62
N ARG A 309 14.50 -11.53 -4.78
CA ARG A 309 14.22 -10.15 -5.20
C ARG A 309 12.75 -10.02 -5.61
N SER A 310 11.94 -9.63 -4.64
CA SER A 310 10.51 -9.36 -4.83
C SER A 310 10.13 -7.98 -4.30
N MET A 311 8.86 -7.60 -4.45
CA MET A 311 8.27 -6.39 -3.88
C MET A 311 8.53 -6.27 -2.37
N VAL A 312 8.71 -7.39 -1.67
CA VAL A 312 9.08 -7.43 -0.25
C VAL A 312 10.32 -6.57 0.05
N GLY A 313 11.34 -6.62 -0.81
CA GLY A 313 12.55 -5.82 -0.64
C GLY A 313 12.45 -4.38 -1.15
N ILE A 314 11.33 -4.03 -1.81
CA ILE A 314 11.02 -2.67 -2.29
C ILE A 314 10.14 -1.93 -1.27
N ILE A 315 9.25 -2.61 -0.55
CA ILE A 315 8.37 -2.02 0.49
C ILE A 315 9.12 -1.17 1.53
N PRO A 316 10.36 -1.48 1.97
CA PRO A 316 11.14 -0.60 2.85
C PRO A 316 11.30 0.84 2.34
N LEU A 317 11.22 1.06 1.02
CA LEU A 317 11.33 2.40 0.44
C LEU A 317 10.09 3.25 0.73
N PHE A 318 8.94 2.63 1.02
CA PHE A 318 7.66 3.34 1.24
C PHE A 318 7.65 4.12 2.56
N ALA A 319 8.40 3.66 3.56
CA ALA A 319 8.53 4.31 4.85
C ALA A 319 9.45 5.52 4.75
N VAL A 320 8.90 6.63 4.26
CA VAL A 320 9.59 7.92 4.14
C VAL A 320 8.69 9.06 4.63
N GLU A 321 9.18 9.82 5.60
CA GLU A 321 8.56 11.04 6.12
C GLU A 321 9.65 12.09 6.39
N PHE A 322 9.27 13.36 6.55
CA PHE A 322 10.24 14.40 6.93
C PHE A 322 9.65 15.37 7.95
N ILE A 323 10.54 15.93 8.76
CA ILE A 323 10.22 16.95 9.75
C ILE A 323 10.89 18.25 9.30
N ASP A 324 10.09 19.25 8.95
CA ASP A 324 10.59 20.60 8.70
C ASP A 324 11.05 21.24 10.03
N GLU A 325 12.20 21.89 10.05
CA GLU A 325 12.78 22.56 11.21
C GLU A 325 11.86 23.67 11.73
N LYS A 326 11.20 24.41 10.83
CA LYS A 326 10.15 25.39 11.22
C LYS A 326 9.01 24.75 12.01
N ARG A 327 8.63 23.51 11.65
CA ARG A 327 7.59 22.76 12.36
C ARG A 327 8.10 22.27 13.71
N LEU A 328 9.34 21.77 13.74
CA LEU A 328 10.01 21.39 14.98
C LEU A 328 10.07 22.56 15.96
N ASP A 329 10.47 23.75 15.51
CA ASP A 329 10.57 24.94 16.35
C ASP A 329 9.22 25.46 16.86
N SER A 330 8.13 25.20 16.13
CA SER A 330 6.77 25.51 16.57
C SER A 330 6.22 24.55 17.64
N LEU A 331 6.89 23.43 17.90
CA LEU A 331 6.45 22.36 18.81
C LEU A 331 7.52 22.10 19.90
N PRO A 332 7.61 22.96 20.94
CA PRO A 332 8.74 22.98 21.87
C PRO A 332 8.88 21.71 22.72
N GLY A 333 7.77 21.05 23.07
CA GLY A 333 7.78 19.79 23.82
C GLY A 333 8.34 18.65 22.99
N PHE A 334 7.87 18.51 21.74
CA PHE A 334 8.40 17.55 20.79
C PHE A 334 9.87 17.83 20.47
N ALA A 335 10.23 19.08 20.17
CA ALA A 335 11.62 19.47 19.87
C ALA A 335 12.59 19.15 21.02
N LYS A 336 12.19 19.42 22.27
CA LYS A 336 12.98 19.09 23.45
C LYS A 336 13.25 17.59 23.54
N ARG A 337 12.22 16.75 23.35
CA ARG A 337 12.34 15.29 23.41
C ARG A 337 13.16 14.72 22.26
N THR A 338 12.93 15.19 21.03
CA THR A 338 13.72 14.80 19.85
C THR A 338 15.20 15.13 20.03
N ARG A 339 15.53 16.36 20.44
CA ARG A 339 16.92 16.77 20.72
C ARG A 339 17.53 15.97 21.87
N TRP A 340 16.76 15.66 22.92
CA TRP A 340 17.22 14.79 24.01
C TRP A 340 17.54 13.38 23.50
N PHE A 341 16.65 12.79 22.69
CA PHE A 341 16.85 11.45 22.13
C PHE A 341 18.11 11.39 21.28
N LEU A 342 18.27 12.30 20.31
CA LEU A 342 19.45 12.36 19.44
C LEU A 342 20.76 12.54 20.22
N LYS A 343 20.72 13.29 21.33
CA LYS A 343 21.89 13.50 22.18
C LYS A 343 22.29 12.24 22.97
N HIS A 344 21.32 11.48 23.47
CA HIS A 344 21.57 10.36 24.40
C HIS A 344 21.52 8.97 23.73
N ARG A 345 20.95 8.86 22.52
CA ARG A 345 20.87 7.64 21.72
C ARG A 345 21.63 7.76 20.40
N ARG A 346 22.91 8.20 20.49
CA ARG A 346 23.80 8.33 19.32
C ARG A 346 23.99 7.01 18.58
N ASP A 347 23.95 5.90 19.31
CA ASP A 347 23.98 4.52 18.80
C ASP A 347 22.94 4.27 17.71
N LEU A 348 21.76 4.90 17.83
CA LEU A 348 20.68 4.83 16.84
C LEU A 348 20.72 6.00 15.86
N ALA A 349 21.06 7.20 16.32
CA ALA A 349 21.03 8.42 15.51
C ALA A 349 22.02 8.37 14.34
N ASP A 350 23.22 7.80 14.54
CA ASP A 350 24.27 7.75 13.52
C ASP A 350 23.93 6.84 12.33
N LYS A 351 22.93 5.96 12.48
CA LYS A 351 22.55 4.95 11.48
C LYS A 351 21.34 5.30 10.65
N ILE A 352 20.75 6.47 10.90
CA ILE A 352 19.47 6.87 10.30
C ILE A 352 19.71 8.11 9.44
N ALA A 353 19.02 8.16 8.30
CA ALA A 353 19.06 9.30 7.37
C ALA A 353 18.49 10.61 7.95
N TYR A 354 18.29 10.70 9.28
CA TYR A 354 17.85 11.90 10.01
C TYR A 354 18.91 13.01 9.98
N LEU A 355 20.19 12.64 9.85
CA LEU A 355 21.34 13.55 9.98
C LEU A 355 22.03 13.90 8.64
N ALA A 356 21.50 13.49 7.49
CA ALA A 356 22.18 13.70 6.21
C ALA A 356 22.21 15.20 5.81
N ASP A 357 23.35 15.83 6.12
CA ASP A 357 23.88 17.15 5.74
C ASP A 357 23.00 18.39 5.96
N SER A 358 23.35 19.14 7.02
CA SER A 358 22.91 20.51 7.29
C SER A 358 23.21 21.49 6.15
N ASP A 359 24.10 21.15 5.23
CA ASP A 359 24.65 22.10 4.27
C ASP A 359 23.88 22.13 2.94
N SER A 360 22.91 21.22 2.71
CA SER A 360 22.19 21.15 1.42
C SER A 360 20.66 21.15 1.48
N CYS A 361 20.04 20.87 2.63
CA CYS A 361 18.59 20.65 2.71
C CYS A 361 17.87 21.61 3.65
N ALA A 362 17.63 22.85 3.21
CA ALA A 362 16.55 23.79 3.60
C ALA A 362 15.84 23.68 4.99
N GLY A 363 16.55 23.28 6.06
CA GLY A 363 15.97 22.96 7.37
C GLY A 363 14.99 21.79 7.37
N ARG A 364 15.32 20.63 6.75
CA ARG A 364 14.49 19.40 6.80
C ARG A 364 15.28 18.20 7.34
N HIS A 365 14.62 17.35 8.10
CA HIS A 365 15.14 16.05 8.56
C HIS A 365 14.38 14.89 7.93
N LEU A 366 15.09 13.94 7.30
CA LEU A 366 14.49 12.78 6.64
C LEU A 366 14.37 11.59 7.60
N LEU A 367 13.20 11.00 7.68
CA LEU A 367 12.94 9.71 8.33
C LEU A 367 12.70 8.69 7.23
N ALA A 368 13.68 7.83 6.98
CA ALA A 368 13.60 6.75 6.00
C ALA A 368 14.30 5.49 6.51
N ILE A 369 13.83 4.31 6.08
CA ILE A 369 14.55 3.05 6.34
C ILE A 369 15.88 3.01 5.59
N PRO A 370 15.93 3.14 4.25
CA PRO A 370 17.20 3.13 3.53
C PRO A 370 17.96 4.44 3.68
N SER A 371 19.30 4.36 3.76
CA SER A 371 20.17 5.50 3.47
C SER A 371 20.06 5.90 1.99
N LYS A 372 20.62 7.06 1.62
CA LYS A 372 20.68 7.51 0.22
C LYS A 372 21.36 6.48 -0.69
N GLU A 373 22.43 5.86 -0.21
CA GLU A 373 23.21 4.85 -0.95
C GLU A 373 22.40 3.56 -1.10
N ARG A 374 21.75 3.09 -0.02
CA ARG A 374 20.88 1.90 -0.07
C ARG A 374 19.69 2.12 -1.00
N LEU A 375 19.09 3.31 -0.95
CA LEU A 375 18.01 3.72 -1.84
C LEU A 375 18.46 3.66 -3.30
N ALA A 376 19.62 4.24 -3.63
CA ALA A 376 20.17 4.18 -4.99
C ALA A 376 20.40 2.74 -5.47
N ARG A 377 20.90 1.86 -4.60
CA ARG A 377 21.16 0.44 -4.92
C ARG A 377 19.87 -0.34 -5.18
N VAL A 378 18.82 -0.14 -4.38
CA VAL A 378 17.53 -0.77 -4.62
C VAL A 378 16.89 -0.23 -5.91
N LEU A 379 16.93 1.09 -6.12
CA LEU A 379 16.35 1.71 -7.32
C LEU A 379 17.02 1.25 -8.61
N ARG A 380 18.30 0.88 -8.57
CA ARG A 380 18.99 0.24 -9.71
C ARG A 380 18.27 -1.03 -10.17
N TYR A 381 17.79 -1.87 -9.25
CA TYR A 381 17.00 -3.05 -9.61
C TYR A 381 15.57 -2.68 -10.02
N VAL A 382 14.94 -1.73 -9.31
CA VAL A 382 13.56 -1.28 -9.59
C VAL A 382 13.42 -0.77 -11.03
N PHE A 383 14.42 -0.02 -11.51
CA PHE A 383 14.41 0.57 -12.85
C PHE A 383 15.12 -0.27 -13.92
N ASP A 384 15.56 -1.49 -13.60
CA ASP A 384 16.14 -2.42 -14.58
C ASP A 384 15.04 -3.26 -15.24
N GLU A 385 14.99 -3.23 -16.58
CA GLU A 385 13.99 -3.95 -17.37
C GLU A 385 14.19 -5.47 -17.36
N ALA A 386 15.40 -5.95 -17.10
CA ALA A 386 15.69 -7.37 -16.87
C ALA A 386 15.31 -7.84 -15.46
N GLU A 387 14.93 -6.90 -14.58
CA GLU A 387 14.50 -7.14 -13.21
C GLU A 387 13.04 -6.69 -13.05
N PHE A 388 12.79 -5.51 -12.46
CA PHE A 388 11.45 -5.11 -12.06
C PHE A 388 10.73 -4.18 -13.03
N LEU A 389 11.45 -3.40 -13.85
CA LEU A 389 10.82 -2.37 -14.68
C LEU A 389 10.11 -2.99 -15.89
N SER A 390 8.79 -2.91 -15.89
CA SER A 390 7.92 -3.27 -17.01
C SER A 390 7.59 -2.03 -17.84
N PRO A 391 7.21 -2.15 -19.13
CA PRO A 391 6.52 -1.08 -19.86
C PRO A 391 5.25 -0.56 -19.17
N HIS A 392 4.72 -1.31 -18.21
CA HIS A 392 3.43 -1.06 -17.55
C HIS A 392 3.52 -0.73 -16.06
N GLY A 393 4.73 -0.64 -15.48
CA GLY A 393 4.94 -0.36 -14.06
C GLY A 393 6.08 -1.20 -13.47
N VAL A 394 6.08 -1.37 -12.16
CA VAL A 394 7.04 -2.22 -11.43
C VAL A 394 6.40 -3.57 -11.16
N ARG A 395 7.06 -4.64 -11.60
CA ARG A 395 6.68 -6.04 -11.37
C ARG A 395 6.76 -6.40 -9.89
N SER A 396 5.94 -7.33 -9.43
CA SER A 396 5.98 -7.79 -8.04
C SER A 396 7.15 -8.74 -7.73
N LEU A 397 7.73 -9.38 -8.74
CA LEU A 397 8.91 -10.25 -8.65
C LEU A 397 9.86 -9.94 -9.79
N SER A 398 11.17 -9.99 -9.54
CA SER A 398 12.13 -9.62 -10.57
C SER A 398 12.19 -10.66 -11.69
N LYS A 399 12.28 -10.17 -12.93
CA LYS A 399 12.18 -10.98 -14.15
C LYS A 399 13.36 -11.95 -14.32
N ARG A 400 14.49 -11.75 -13.63
CA ARG A 400 15.62 -12.69 -13.67
C ARG A 400 15.22 -14.14 -13.34
N TYR A 401 14.20 -14.33 -12.49
CA TYR A 401 13.72 -15.65 -12.07
C TYR A 401 12.96 -16.39 -13.18
N GLU A 402 12.83 -15.79 -14.37
CA GLU A 402 12.44 -16.48 -15.60
C GLU A 402 13.54 -17.43 -16.08
N LYS A 403 14.81 -17.00 -16.00
CA LYS A 403 15.98 -17.77 -16.45
C LYS A 403 16.65 -18.53 -15.33
N GLU A 404 16.68 -17.92 -14.14
CA GLU A 404 17.34 -18.46 -12.95
C GLU A 404 16.34 -18.53 -11.78
N PRO A 405 15.44 -19.54 -11.73
CA PRO A 405 14.51 -19.70 -10.62
C PRO A 405 15.21 -19.70 -9.26
N PHE A 406 14.59 -19.09 -8.26
CA PHE A 406 15.09 -19.16 -6.89
C PHE A 406 14.74 -20.53 -6.31
N VAL A 407 15.74 -21.26 -5.83
CA VAL A 407 15.58 -22.59 -5.23
C VAL A 407 16.03 -22.54 -3.78
N PHE A 408 15.19 -23.06 -2.88
CA PHE A 408 15.50 -23.21 -1.47
C PHE A 408 15.17 -24.62 -1.00
N GLU A 409 16.15 -25.30 -0.41
CA GLU A 409 15.98 -26.64 0.14
C GLU A 409 15.75 -26.55 1.65
N ALA A 410 14.62 -27.07 2.12
CA ALA A 410 14.23 -27.04 3.52
C ALA A 410 13.38 -28.25 3.88
N GLY A 411 13.62 -28.86 5.03
CA GLY A 411 12.83 -30.01 5.50
C GLY A 411 12.87 -31.24 4.59
N GLY A 412 13.89 -31.37 3.73
CA GLY A 412 13.97 -32.43 2.72
C GLY A 412 13.13 -32.16 1.46
N GLU A 413 12.47 -31.00 1.37
CA GLU A 413 11.71 -30.55 0.21
C GLU A 413 12.47 -29.45 -0.56
N ARG A 414 12.26 -29.42 -1.88
CA ARG A 414 12.77 -28.37 -2.75
C ARG A 414 11.64 -27.38 -3.04
N HIS A 415 11.80 -26.15 -2.57
CA HIS A 415 10.89 -25.05 -2.88
C HIS A 415 11.48 -24.20 -4.01
N GLU A 416 10.63 -23.86 -4.99
CA GLU A 416 11.06 -23.11 -6.17
C GLU A 416 10.12 -21.92 -6.42
N VAL A 417 10.72 -20.77 -6.71
CA VAL A 417 10.02 -19.53 -7.08
C VAL A 417 10.50 -19.09 -8.45
N ARG A 418 9.56 -19.03 -9.41
CA ARG A 418 9.78 -18.56 -10.78
C ARG A 418 9.08 -17.22 -11.00
N TYR A 419 9.58 -16.49 -11.99
CA TYR A 419 8.84 -15.36 -12.55
C TYR A 419 7.67 -15.89 -13.40
N VAL A 420 6.45 -15.51 -12.98
CA VAL A 420 5.18 -15.87 -13.62
C VAL A 420 4.44 -14.56 -13.88
N PRO A 421 4.48 -14.03 -15.11
CA PRO A 421 3.98 -12.68 -15.37
C PRO A 421 2.46 -12.54 -15.38
N GLY A 422 1.70 -13.64 -15.43
CA GLY A 422 0.24 -13.66 -15.54
C GLY A 422 -0.47 -14.30 -14.36
N ASP A 423 -1.46 -15.16 -14.62
CA ASP A 423 -2.15 -15.96 -13.60
C ASP A 423 -1.17 -16.90 -12.89
N ALA A 424 -1.46 -17.30 -11.65
CA ALA A 424 -0.55 -18.15 -10.89
C ALA A 424 -0.44 -19.55 -11.53
N ASP A 425 0.77 -20.12 -11.49
CA ASP A 425 1.04 -21.49 -11.94
C ASP A 425 0.97 -22.51 -10.78
N SER A 426 0.50 -22.08 -9.61
CA SER A 426 0.40 -22.88 -8.40
C SER A 426 -0.95 -22.66 -7.70
N TRP A 427 -1.38 -23.65 -6.92
CA TRP A 427 -2.64 -23.59 -6.16
C TRP A 427 -2.52 -22.88 -4.81
N LEU A 428 -1.38 -22.27 -4.50
CA LEU A 428 -1.24 -21.43 -3.31
C LEU A 428 -2.29 -20.30 -3.37
N PHE A 429 -3.15 -20.24 -2.36
CA PHE A 429 -4.25 -19.26 -2.26
C PHE A 429 -5.26 -19.28 -3.43
N GLY A 430 -5.50 -20.46 -4.02
CA GLY A 430 -6.62 -20.66 -4.96
C GLY A 430 -6.30 -20.39 -6.44
N GLY A 431 -5.07 -19.98 -6.77
CA GLY A 431 -4.54 -19.98 -8.14
C GLY A 431 -4.92 -18.82 -9.05
N ASN A 432 -5.86 -17.96 -8.65
CA ASN A 432 -6.29 -16.82 -9.47
C ASN A 432 -5.44 -15.55 -9.25
N SER A 433 -5.00 -15.29 -8.02
CA SER A 433 -4.16 -14.12 -7.70
C SER A 433 -2.68 -14.48 -7.76
N ASN A 434 -1.85 -13.57 -8.28
CA ASN A 434 -0.42 -13.81 -8.44
C ASN A 434 0.47 -12.60 -8.14
N TRP A 435 1.38 -12.76 -7.19
CA TRP A 435 2.42 -11.82 -6.79
C TRP A 435 3.82 -12.21 -7.29
N ARG A 436 3.95 -13.20 -8.18
CA ARG A 436 5.23 -13.66 -8.73
C ARG A 436 5.60 -13.07 -10.10
N GLY A 437 5.20 -11.83 -10.38
CA GLY A 437 5.56 -11.15 -11.63
C GLY A 437 4.62 -10.04 -12.09
N PRO A 438 3.30 -10.12 -11.87
CA PRO A 438 2.38 -9.10 -12.35
C PRO A 438 2.62 -7.70 -11.76
N VAL A 439 2.03 -6.70 -12.41
CA VAL A 439 1.99 -5.31 -11.95
C VAL A 439 0.71 -5.08 -11.15
N TRP A 440 0.87 -4.57 -9.93
CA TRP A 440 -0.22 -4.26 -9.01
C TRP A 440 -0.27 -2.77 -8.68
N PHE A 441 -1.45 -2.16 -8.81
CA PHE A 441 -1.66 -0.72 -8.56
C PHE A 441 -1.30 -0.26 -7.14
N PRO A 442 -1.70 -0.96 -6.05
CA PRO A 442 -1.45 -0.49 -4.69
C PRO A 442 0.02 -0.19 -4.38
N VAL A 443 0.91 -1.16 -4.63
CA VAL A 443 2.34 -1.05 -4.31
C VAL A 443 3.07 -0.13 -5.28
N ASN A 444 2.66 -0.08 -6.54
CA ASN A 444 3.19 0.89 -7.51
C ASN A 444 2.83 2.32 -7.13
N TYR A 445 1.58 2.55 -6.69
CA TYR A 445 1.13 3.87 -6.24
C TYR A 445 1.92 4.34 -5.01
N LEU A 446 2.13 3.46 -4.03
CA LEU A 446 2.93 3.77 -2.85
C LEU A 446 4.40 4.04 -3.19
N LEU A 447 4.98 3.31 -4.15
CA LEU A 447 6.33 3.58 -4.65
C LEU A 447 6.43 4.97 -5.29
N ILE A 448 5.47 5.33 -6.15
CA ILE A 448 5.40 6.67 -6.77
C ILE A 448 5.33 7.74 -5.67
N GLU A 449 4.44 7.56 -4.70
CA GLU A 449 4.30 8.46 -3.56
C GLU A 449 5.58 8.58 -2.71
N ALA A 450 6.35 7.51 -2.59
CA ALA A 450 7.64 7.50 -1.89
C ALA A 450 8.72 8.25 -2.68
N LEU A 451 8.82 8.00 -3.99
CA LEU A 451 9.76 8.71 -4.89
C LEU A 451 9.52 10.22 -4.90
N GLU A 452 8.25 10.65 -4.90
CA GLU A 452 7.89 12.06 -4.78
C GLU A 452 8.35 12.65 -3.44
N ARG A 453 8.17 11.93 -2.32
CA ARG A 453 8.63 12.38 -1.00
C ARG A 453 10.15 12.46 -0.92
N TYR A 454 10.87 11.46 -1.45
CA TYR A 454 12.33 11.53 -1.53
C TYR A 454 12.79 12.68 -2.42
N HIS A 455 12.10 12.98 -3.53
CA HIS A 455 12.41 14.13 -4.36
C HIS A 455 12.21 15.47 -3.63
N LEU A 456 11.15 15.60 -2.82
CA LEU A 456 10.95 16.79 -1.99
C LEU A 456 12.09 17.03 -1.00
N PHE A 457 12.80 15.97 -0.59
CA PHE A 457 13.97 16.08 0.28
C PHE A 457 15.26 16.30 -0.51
N TYR A 458 15.62 15.38 -1.42
CA TYR A 458 16.89 15.42 -2.14
C TYR A 458 16.94 16.41 -3.32
N GLY A 459 15.79 16.92 -3.76
CA GLY A 459 15.68 17.84 -4.90
C GLY A 459 16.19 17.23 -6.22
N ASP A 460 16.73 18.10 -7.08
CA ASP A 460 17.24 17.75 -8.41
C ASP A 460 18.65 17.13 -8.36
N GLY A 461 19.31 17.18 -7.19
CA GLY A 461 20.68 16.70 -6.99
C GLY A 461 20.81 15.19 -6.86
N PHE A 462 19.71 14.47 -6.61
CA PHE A 462 19.70 13.02 -6.59
C PHE A 462 18.98 12.45 -7.81
N LYS A 463 19.75 11.77 -8.65
CA LYS A 463 19.28 11.17 -9.90
C LYS A 463 19.58 9.67 -9.93
N VAL A 464 18.73 8.95 -10.64
CA VAL A 464 18.85 7.52 -10.91
C VAL A 464 18.69 7.29 -12.41
N GLU A 465 19.24 6.20 -12.90
CA GLU A 465 19.17 5.84 -14.31
C GLU A 465 17.83 5.12 -14.59
N VAL A 466 17.05 5.60 -15.55
CA VAL A 466 15.71 5.06 -15.85
C VAL A 466 15.49 4.99 -17.37
N PRO A 467 15.45 3.78 -17.96
CA PRO A 467 15.80 2.49 -17.35
C PRO A 467 17.27 2.38 -16.92
N THR A 468 17.58 1.51 -15.96
CA THR A 468 18.96 1.16 -15.60
C THR A 468 19.71 0.65 -16.84
N GLY A 469 20.94 1.15 -17.06
CA GLY A 469 21.76 0.85 -18.23
C GLY A 469 21.43 1.65 -19.51
N SER A 470 20.46 2.57 -19.49
CA SER A 470 20.05 3.35 -20.67
C SER A 470 20.89 4.61 -20.94
N GLY A 471 21.68 5.08 -19.97
CA GLY A 471 22.33 6.38 -19.96
C GLY A 471 21.40 7.57 -19.63
N VAL A 472 20.09 7.33 -19.45
CA VAL A 472 19.10 8.40 -19.17
C VAL A 472 18.96 8.58 -17.66
N TRP A 473 19.43 9.72 -17.16
CA TRP A 473 19.39 10.07 -15.73
C TRP A 473 18.19 10.95 -15.41
N MET A 474 17.32 10.45 -14.54
CA MET A 474 16.11 11.13 -14.07
C MET A 474 16.23 11.48 -12.59
N THR A 475 15.74 12.65 -12.21
CA THR A 475 15.41 12.96 -10.81
C THR A 475 14.35 11.98 -10.30
N LEU A 476 14.24 11.81 -8.98
CA LEU A 476 13.20 10.94 -8.42
C LEU A 476 11.76 11.41 -8.77
N GLY A 477 11.55 12.72 -8.93
CA GLY A 477 10.27 13.27 -9.40
C GLY A 477 9.97 12.99 -10.88
N GLU A 478 10.99 12.92 -11.73
CA GLU A 478 10.86 12.44 -13.12
C GLU A 478 10.60 10.94 -13.17
N ALA A 479 11.31 10.14 -12.37
CA ALA A 479 11.09 8.70 -12.28
C ALA A 479 9.67 8.36 -11.79
N ALA A 480 9.15 9.09 -10.79
CA ALA A 480 7.77 8.95 -10.32
C ALA A 480 6.74 9.26 -11.43
N ARG A 481 6.99 10.30 -12.24
CA ARG A 481 6.16 10.65 -13.40
C ARG A 481 6.23 9.59 -14.50
N GLU A 482 7.40 9.02 -14.74
CA GLU A 482 7.58 7.95 -15.71
C GLU A 482 6.81 6.67 -15.30
N LEU A 483 6.86 6.27 -14.03
CA LEU A 483 6.03 5.16 -13.52
C LEU A 483 4.53 5.48 -13.62
N SER A 484 4.12 6.70 -13.29
CA SER A 484 2.72 7.15 -13.43
C SER A 484 2.25 7.04 -14.88
N ARG A 485 3.09 7.47 -15.83
CA ARG A 485 2.82 7.38 -17.28
C ARG A 485 2.68 5.93 -17.74
N ARG A 486 3.56 5.03 -17.27
CA ARG A 486 3.51 3.58 -17.60
C ARG A 486 2.26 2.90 -17.07
N LEU A 487 1.80 3.24 -15.87
CA LEU A 487 0.55 2.71 -15.31
C LEU A 487 -0.68 3.28 -16.02
N ALA A 488 -0.69 4.58 -16.31
CA ALA A 488 -1.80 5.20 -17.05
C ALA A 488 -1.92 4.63 -18.48
N SER A 489 -0.80 4.31 -19.13
CA SER A 489 -0.80 3.77 -20.51
C SER A 489 -1.52 2.43 -20.66
N LEU A 490 -1.69 1.66 -19.57
CA LEU A 490 -2.49 0.44 -19.56
C LEU A 490 -3.93 0.66 -20.05
N PHE A 491 -4.48 1.86 -19.78
CA PHE A 491 -5.86 2.20 -20.06
C PHE A 491 -6.02 3.19 -21.21
N LEU A 492 -4.93 3.75 -21.74
CA LEU A 492 -4.98 4.66 -22.87
C LEU A 492 -4.88 3.89 -24.20
N PRO A 493 -5.45 4.40 -25.30
CA PRO A 493 -5.36 3.72 -26.58
C PRO A 493 -3.90 3.68 -27.01
N ALA A 494 -3.43 2.53 -27.49
CA ALA A 494 -2.13 2.45 -28.16
C ALA A 494 -2.21 3.14 -29.53
N VAL A 495 -1.06 3.55 -30.09
CA VAL A 495 -1.00 4.20 -31.42
C VAL A 495 -1.66 3.33 -32.50
N ASP A 496 -1.48 2.01 -32.44
CA ASP A 496 -1.98 1.06 -33.45
C ASP A 496 -2.65 -0.19 -32.83
N GLY A 497 -3.29 -0.07 -31.66
CA GLY A 497 -3.84 -1.26 -30.98
C GLY A 497 -4.83 -0.99 -29.85
N PRO A 498 -5.47 -2.05 -29.31
CA PRO A 498 -6.35 -1.94 -28.16
C PRO A 498 -5.56 -1.50 -26.91
N ARG A 499 -6.30 -1.01 -25.91
CA ARG A 499 -5.74 -0.71 -24.58
C ARG A 499 -5.07 -1.98 -24.02
N PRO A 500 -3.83 -1.93 -23.49
CA PRO A 500 -3.18 -3.12 -22.92
C PRO A 500 -4.04 -3.85 -21.89
N ALA A 501 -4.71 -3.10 -20.99
CA ALA A 501 -5.62 -3.65 -19.99
C ALA A 501 -6.76 -4.49 -20.59
N MET A 502 -7.16 -4.19 -21.83
CA MET A 502 -8.24 -4.86 -22.56
C MET A 502 -7.74 -6.00 -23.46
N ALA A 503 -6.44 -6.28 -23.49
CA ALA A 503 -5.88 -7.31 -24.35
C ALA A 503 -6.44 -8.70 -23.97
N GLY A 504 -7.23 -9.31 -24.85
CA GLY A 504 -7.86 -10.61 -24.60
C GLY A 504 -9.27 -10.54 -23.98
N ALA A 505 -9.82 -9.35 -23.76
CA ALA A 505 -11.26 -9.21 -23.52
C ALA A 505 -12.03 -9.80 -24.72
N THR A 506 -13.00 -10.67 -24.44
CA THR A 506 -13.72 -11.44 -25.46
C THR A 506 -14.36 -10.54 -26.53
N SER A 507 -14.46 -11.05 -27.76
CA SER A 507 -15.03 -10.37 -28.94
C SER A 507 -16.40 -9.69 -28.73
N ALA A 508 -17.17 -10.10 -27.71
CA ALA A 508 -18.43 -9.46 -27.32
C ALA A 508 -18.27 -7.96 -27.00
N TRP A 509 -17.19 -7.55 -26.33
CA TRP A 509 -16.90 -6.15 -25.97
C TRP A 509 -16.24 -5.35 -27.10
N ALA A 510 -15.96 -5.97 -28.25
CA ALA A 510 -15.38 -5.32 -29.42
C ALA A 510 -16.39 -5.16 -30.58
N SER A 511 -17.66 -5.54 -30.34
CA SER A 511 -18.68 -5.72 -31.38
C SER A 511 -19.34 -4.42 -31.84
N SER A 512 -19.48 -3.41 -30.96
CA SER A 512 -19.97 -2.06 -31.33
C SER A 512 -18.93 -0.96 -31.10
N ALA A 513 -19.13 0.20 -31.73
CA ALA A 513 -18.27 1.38 -31.52
C ALA A 513 -18.35 1.91 -30.07
N ALA A 514 -19.52 1.79 -29.43
CA ALA A 514 -19.71 2.20 -28.04
C ALA A 514 -18.98 1.27 -27.06
N ASP A 515 -18.93 -0.03 -27.32
CA ASP A 515 -18.23 -0.98 -26.44
C ASP A 515 -16.71 -0.77 -26.44
N ARG A 516 -16.15 -0.25 -27.55
CA ARG A 516 -14.72 0.08 -27.66
C ARG A 516 -14.31 1.28 -26.81
N GLU A 517 -15.26 2.10 -26.37
CA GLU A 517 -15.01 3.21 -25.45
C GLU A 517 -14.99 2.74 -23.99
N LEU A 518 -15.61 1.60 -23.67
CA LEU A 518 -15.64 1.07 -22.31
C LEU A 518 -14.28 0.50 -21.87
N VAL A 519 -13.97 0.70 -20.60
CA VAL A 519 -12.72 0.27 -19.97
C VAL A 519 -13.03 -0.69 -18.81
N LEU A 520 -12.42 -1.88 -18.85
CA LEU A 520 -12.39 -2.80 -17.71
C LEU A 520 -11.24 -2.44 -16.78
N PHE A 521 -11.49 -2.61 -15.49
CA PHE A 521 -10.52 -2.36 -14.44
C PHE A 521 -10.22 -3.67 -13.77
N HIS A 522 -9.01 -4.16 -14.02
CA HIS A 522 -8.58 -5.46 -13.56
C HIS A 522 -7.90 -5.39 -12.19
N GLU A 523 -7.93 -6.51 -11.47
CA GLU A 523 -7.26 -6.68 -10.18
C GLU A 523 -5.75 -6.44 -10.30
N PHE A 524 -5.12 -7.03 -11.31
CA PHE A 524 -3.70 -6.90 -11.63
C PHE A 524 -3.44 -7.02 -13.13
N PHE A 525 -2.20 -6.75 -13.55
CA PHE A 525 -1.82 -6.68 -14.97
C PHE A 525 -0.60 -7.53 -15.27
N HIS A 526 -0.63 -8.20 -16.42
CA HIS A 526 0.45 -9.07 -16.86
C HIS A 526 1.78 -8.31 -16.93
N GLY A 527 2.81 -8.83 -16.25
CA GLY A 527 4.10 -8.15 -16.03
C GLY A 527 4.83 -7.72 -17.30
N ASP A 528 4.56 -8.36 -18.44
CA ASP A 528 5.24 -8.05 -19.72
C ASP A 528 4.34 -7.48 -20.82
N THR A 529 3.03 -7.68 -20.75
CA THR A 529 2.10 -7.32 -21.84
C THR A 529 1.05 -6.31 -21.42
N GLY A 530 0.87 -6.10 -20.12
CA GLY A 530 -0.14 -5.19 -19.59
C GLY A 530 -1.57 -5.71 -19.69
N ARG A 531 -1.77 -6.96 -20.13
CA ARG A 531 -3.09 -7.62 -20.15
C ARG A 531 -3.71 -7.58 -18.76
N GLY A 532 -4.97 -7.14 -18.66
CA GLY A 532 -5.73 -7.21 -17.41
C GLY A 532 -6.07 -8.65 -17.01
N LEU A 533 -5.92 -8.96 -15.72
CA LEU A 533 -6.07 -10.28 -15.12
C LEU A 533 -6.80 -10.20 -13.76
N GLY A 534 -7.25 -11.34 -13.26
CA GLY A 534 -8.13 -11.40 -12.09
C GLY A 534 -9.47 -10.71 -12.33
N ALA A 535 -10.09 -10.24 -11.25
CA ALA A 535 -11.42 -9.62 -11.31
C ALA A 535 -11.45 -8.43 -12.26
N SER A 536 -12.46 -8.38 -13.14
CA SER A 536 -12.53 -7.45 -14.28
C SER A 536 -13.32 -6.15 -14.02
N HIS A 537 -14.02 -6.08 -12.89
CA HIS A 537 -14.71 -4.89 -12.40
C HIS A 537 -14.09 -4.42 -11.08
N GLN A 538 -12.78 -4.64 -10.91
CA GLN A 538 -11.97 -4.15 -9.82
C GLN A 538 -11.76 -2.65 -10.01
N THR A 539 -12.83 -1.88 -9.90
CA THR A 539 -12.78 -0.43 -9.72
C THR A 539 -12.66 -0.07 -8.24
N GLY A 540 -12.03 -0.97 -7.47
CA GLY A 540 -11.56 -0.75 -6.12
C GLY A 540 -10.23 0.00 -6.13
N TRP A 541 -9.11 -0.69 -5.94
CA TRP A 541 -7.80 -0.03 -5.94
C TRP A 541 -7.36 0.41 -7.34
N THR A 542 -7.84 -0.19 -8.43
CA THR A 542 -7.35 0.17 -9.78
C THR A 542 -7.86 1.56 -10.19
N ALA A 543 -8.90 2.05 -9.51
CA ALA A 543 -9.33 3.44 -9.61
C ALA A 543 -8.26 4.46 -9.15
N LEU A 544 -7.18 4.01 -8.48
CA LEU A 544 -5.98 4.82 -8.22
C LEU A 544 -5.36 5.38 -9.51
N VAL A 545 -5.63 4.80 -10.69
CA VAL A 545 -5.20 5.39 -11.96
C VAL A 545 -5.62 6.86 -12.08
N THR A 546 -6.78 7.23 -11.55
CA THR A 546 -7.28 8.62 -11.55
C THR A 546 -6.38 9.58 -10.77
N GLU A 547 -5.60 9.05 -9.81
CA GLU A 547 -4.61 9.82 -9.07
C GLU A 547 -3.27 9.98 -9.81
N LEU A 548 -3.06 9.20 -10.88
CA LEU A 548 -1.85 9.19 -11.70
C LEU A 548 -2.00 9.96 -13.02
N LEU A 549 -3.22 10.31 -13.42
CA LEU A 549 -3.49 11.12 -14.62
C LEU A 549 -3.00 12.55 -14.42
N ARG A 550 -2.11 13.01 -15.32
CA ARG A 550 -1.49 14.35 -15.29
C ARG A 550 -1.53 15.03 -16.64
#